data_AF-A0A9P7VB43-F1
#
_entry.id   AF-A0A9P7VB43-F1
#
_cell.length_a   1.000
_cell.length_b   1.000
_cell.length_c   1.000
_cell.angle_alpha   90.00
_cell.angle_beta   90.00
_cell.angle_gamma   90.00
#
_symmetry.space_group_name_H-M   'P 1'
#
loop_
_entity.id
_entity.type
_entity.pdbx_description
1 polymer ?
#
loop_
_entity_poly.entity_id
_entity_poly.type
_entity_poly.pdbx_seq_one_letter_code
_entity_poly.pdbx_strand_id
1 'polypeptide(L)'
;MTGVETVVKLMEDISISAKEEEDEEYQLPIDDHENLSAIDTKTLELLQLLDKYENTIMKQMDINFKNGYLNLSRANYNSGSLTKKFGIESIDMREHLANKIVEVKGKDIVLKNVTKETIQETKKTYNTMKADESNNENGLRNRNQNIKSSKPKAFEESEEGGILRDPIHQFGGLVPYQLRQSQTYFIKGLKDAISLVALRSDIQLLIQEIESLRLTD
;
A
#
# COMPACT_ATOMS: atom_id res chain seq x y z
N MET A 1 -28.96 -5.08 -18.80
CA MET A 1 -28.01 -5.79 -17.93
C MET A 1 -27.71 -7.12 -18.57
N THR A 2 -26.46 -7.35 -18.97
CA THR A 2 -26.04 -8.61 -19.59
C THR A 2 -25.84 -9.67 -18.51
N GLY A 3 -26.06 -10.95 -18.80
CA GLY A 3 -25.97 -12.04 -17.80
C GLY A 3 -24.61 -12.14 -17.08
N VAL A 4 -23.55 -11.56 -17.65
CA VAL A 4 -22.23 -11.44 -17.03
C VAL A 4 -22.25 -10.44 -15.86
N GLU A 5 -22.94 -9.32 -15.99
CA GLU A 5 -23.05 -8.30 -14.93
C GLU A 5 -23.81 -8.84 -13.71
N THR A 6 -24.81 -9.70 -13.93
CA THR A 6 -25.59 -10.32 -12.85
C THR A 6 -24.76 -11.33 -12.06
N VAL A 7 -23.92 -12.12 -12.75
CA VAL A 7 -23.01 -13.08 -12.09
C VAL A 7 -21.88 -12.35 -11.37
N VAL A 8 -21.37 -11.25 -11.94
CA VAL A 8 -20.38 -10.39 -11.27
C VAL A 8 -20.97 -9.79 -9.98
N LYS A 9 -22.20 -9.25 -10.02
CA LYS A 9 -22.89 -8.76 -8.82
C LYS A 9 -23.09 -9.85 -7.77
N LEU A 10 -23.57 -11.04 -8.17
CA LEU A 10 -23.73 -12.18 -7.26
C LEU A 10 -22.41 -12.65 -6.63
N MET A 11 -21.26 -12.44 -7.31
CA MET A 11 -19.94 -12.71 -6.75
C MET A 11 -19.41 -11.58 -5.84
N GLU A 12 -19.84 -10.34 -6.09
CA GLU A 12 -19.55 -9.17 -5.26
C GLU A 12 -20.32 -9.19 -3.93
N ASP A 13 -21.55 -9.73 -3.91
CA ASP A 13 -22.47 -9.78 -2.76
C ASP A 13 -21.96 -10.58 -1.54
N ILE A 14 -20.80 -11.25 -1.65
CA ILE A 14 -20.22 -12.04 -0.55
C ILE A 14 -18.98 -11.36 0.06
N SER A 15 -18.73 -10.09 -0.24
CA SER A 15 -17.79 -9.30 0.57
C SER A 15 -18.37 -9.08 1.97
N ILE A 16 -17.52 -9.19 2.98
CA ILE A 16 -17.87 -8.75 4.33
C ILE A 16 -17.99 -7.23 4.27
N SER A 17 -19.19 -6.70 4.42
CA SER A 17 -19.39 -5.29 4.75
C SER A 17 -19.32 -5.13 6.26
N ALA A 18 -18.88 -3.96 6.73
CA ALA A 18 -19.32 -3.51 8.04
C ALA A 18 -20.85 -3.54 7.97
N LYS A 19 -21.51 -4.35 8.79
CA LYS A 19 -22.85 -3.95 9.19
C LYS A 19 -22.62 -2.70 10.02
N GLU A 20 -23.22 -1.59 9.61
CA GLU A 20 -23.47 -0.48 10.51
C GLU A 20 -24.36 -1.09 11.61
N GLU A 21 -23.74 -1.55 12.68
CA GLU A 21 -24.46 -1.61 13.94
C GLU A 21 -24.80 -0.14 14.20
N GLU A 22 -26.09 0.18 14.11
CA GLU A 22 -26.63 1.45 14.59
C GLU A 22 -26.32 1.47 16.09
N ASP A 23 -25.10 1.92 16.43
CA ASP A 23 -24.77 2.32 17.77
C ASP A 23 -25.75 3.46 18.08
N GLU A 24 -26.69 3.21 19.01
CA GLU A 24 -27.60 4.23 19.52
C GLU A 24 -26.78 5.48 19.79
N GLU A 25 -27.03 6.55 19.04
CA GLU A 25 -26.34 7.82 19.16
C GLU A 25 -26.60 8.36 20.57
N TYR A 26 -25.70 8.02 21.50
CA TYR A 26 -25.74 8.52 22.86
C TYR A 26 -25.45 10.01 22.78
N GLN A 27 -26.53 10.80 22.72
CA GLN A 27 -26.47 12.23 22.92
C GLN A 27 -26.01 12.46 24.35
N LEU A 28 -24.74 12.82 24.50
CA LEU A 28 -24.21 13.30 25.77
C LEU A 28 -25.10 14.46 26.23
N PRO A 29 -25.48 14.52 27.51
CA PRO A 29 -26.19 15.66 28.06
C PRO A 29 -25.40 16.92 27.70
N ILE A 30 -26.05 17.85 26.99
CA ILE A 30 -25.50 19.17 26.72
C ILE A 30 -25.60 19.92 28.06
N ASP A 31 -24.64 19.69 28.93
CA ASP A 31 -24.40 20.61 30.03
C ASP A 31 -23.82 21.89 29.41
N ASP A 32 -24.48 23.01 29.69
CA ASP A 32 -24.02 24.36 29.35
C ASP A 32 -22.61 24.55 29.91
N HIS A 33 -21.58 24.34 29.09
CA HIS A 33 -20.20 24.43 29.54
C HIS A 33 -19.84 25.88 29.89
N GLU A 34 -19.83 26.17 31.19
CA GLU A 34 -18.83 27.00 31.84
C GLU A 34 -17.45 26.76 31.19
N ASN A 35 -16.72 27.85 30.91
CA ASN A 35 -15.40 27.88 30.28
C ASN A 35 -14.54 26.63 30.53
N LEU A 36 -14.52 25.69 29.58
CA LEU A 36 -13.63 24.54 29.64
C LEU A 36 -12.17 25.02 29.71
N SER A 37 -11.37 24.39 30.56
CA SER A 37 -9.93 24.64 30.56
C SER A 37 -9.35 24.24 29.20
N ALA A 38 -8.22 24.86 28.82
CA ALA A 38 -7.50 24.50 27.60
C ALA A 38 -7.13 22.99 27.59
N ILE A 39 -6.89 22.41 28.78
CA ILE A 39 -6.62 20.98 28.95
C ILE A 39 -7.85 20.12 28.65
N ASP A 40 -9.04 20.54 29.08
CA ASP A 40 -10.28 19.78 28.87
C ASP A 40 -10.63 19.71 27.38
N THR A 41 -10.46 20.84 26.69
CA THR A 41 -10.68 20.92 25.23
C THR A 41 -9.76 19.96 24.48
N LYS A 42 -8.47 19.93 24.84
CA LYS A 42 -7.48 19.03 24.25
C LYS A 42 -7.73 17.56 24.61
N THR A 43 -8.26 17.30 25.81
CA THR A 43 -8.65 15.96 26.24
C THR A 43 -9.85 15.45 25.44
N LEU A 44 -10.83 16.31 25.14
CA LEU A 44 -11.94 15.97 24.25
C LEU A 44 -11.45 15.67 22.83
N GLU A 45 -10.55 16.49 22.29
CA GLU A 45 -9.91 16.24 20.98
C GLU A 45 -9.21 14.86 20.95
N LEU A 46 -8.52 14.50 22.04
CA LEU A 46 -7.85 13.21 22.18
C LEU A 46 -8.85 12.04 22.15
N LEU A 47 -9.95 12.16 22.87
CA LEU A 47 -11.01 11.14 22.90
C LEU A 47 -11.63 10.95 21.51
N GLN A 48 -11.86 12.03 20.77
CA GLN A 48 -12.37 11.97 19.39
C GLN A 48 -11.38 11.27 18.44
N LEU A 49 -10.08 11.53 18.58
CA LEU A 49 -9.06 10.85 17.77
C LEU A 49 -8.94 9.35 18.11
N LEU A 50 -9.08 8.99 19.38
CA LEU A 50 -9.13 7.59 19.85
C LEU A 50 -10.35 6.86 19.27
N ASP A 51 -11.52 7.49 19.33
CA ASP A 51 -12.74 6.94 18.74
C ASP A 51 -12.57 6.70 17.23
N LYS A 52 -12.06 7.70 16.50
CA LYS A 52 -11.76 7.56 15.07
C LYS A 52 -10.74 6.44 14.78
N TYR A 53 -9.76 6.26 15.65
CA TYR A 53 -8.74 5.21 15.52
C TYR A 53 -9.37 3.81 15.61
N GLU A 54 -10.16 3.55 16.66
CA GLU A 54 -10.75 2.24 16.90
C GLU A 54 -11.96 1.98 15.99
N ASN A 55 -12.90 2.91 15.92
CA ASN A 55 -14.19 2.67 15.29
C ASN A 55 -14.19 2.87 13.79
N THR A 56 -13.34 3.76 13.26
CA THR A 56 -13.35 4.03 11.81
C THR A 56 -12.23 3.28 11.10
N ILE A 57 -10.97 3.57 11.45
CA ILE A 57 -9.83 3.13 10.63
C ILE A 57 -9.49 1.66 10.89
N MET A 58 -9.45 1.23 12.16
CA MET A 58 -9.18 -0.17 12.51
C MET A 58 -10.23 -1.12 11.93
N LYS A 59 -11.53 -0.84 12.13
CA LYS A 59 -12.61 -1.67 11.58
C LYS A 59 -12.53 -1.77 10.05
N GLN A 60 -12.31 -0.63 9.37
CA GLN A 60 -12.20 -0.60 7.91
C GLN A 60 -11.00 -1.39 7.39
N MET A 61 -9.83 -1.22 8.03
CA MET A 61 -8.62 -1.96 7.71
C MET A 61 -8.84 -3.47 7.83
N ASP A 62 -9.44 -3.91 8.95
CA ASP A 62 -9.75 -5.30 9.22
C ASP A 62 -10.69 -5.90 8.16
N ILE A 63 -11.73 -5.17 7.78
CA ILE A 63 -12.67 -5.59 6.74
C ILE A 63 -11.96 -5.75 5.40
N ASN A 64 -11.11 -4.80 5.03
CA ASN A 64 -10.35 -4.87 3.80
C ASN A 64 -9.38 -6.06 3.79
N PHE A 65 -8.67 -6.34 4.88
CA PHE A 65 -7.83 -7.54 4.96
C PHE A 65 -8.62 -8.84 4.91
N LYS A 66 -9.73 -8.94 5.66
CA LYS A 66 -10.62 -10.12 5.63
C LYS A 66 -11.13 -10.39 4.21
N ASN A 67 -11.59 -9.36 3.51
CA ASN A 67 -12.03 -9.47 2.11
C ASN A 67 -10.88 -9.83 1.16
N GLY A 68 -9.67 -9.32 1.40
CA GLY A 68 -8.46 -9.69 0.67
C GLY A 68 -8.15 -11.18 0.78
N TYR A 69 -8.13 -11.71 2.00
CA TYR A 69 -7.88 -13.13 2.27
C TYR A 69 -9.02 -14.05 1.79
N LEU A 70 -10.27 -13.62 1.91
CA LEU A 70 -11.42 -14.35 1.41
C LEU A 70 -11.34 -14.54 -0.12
N ASN A 71 -11.04 -13.46 -0.85
CA ASN A 71 -10.88 -13.52 -2.30
C ASN A 71 -9.65 -14.33 -2.72
N LEU A 72 -8.54 -14.25 -1.96
CA LEU A 72 -7.37 -15.10 -2.18
C LEU A 72 -7.71 -16.59 -2.02
N SER A 73 -8.47 -16.93 -0.97
CA SER A 73 -8.93 -18.30 -0.72
C SER A 73 -9.81 -18.81 -1.85
N ARG A 74 -10.72 -17.98 -2.37
CA ARG A 74 -11.53 -18.31 -3.55
C ARG A 74 -10.69 -18.51 -4.81
N ALA A 75 -9.69 -17.66 -5.04
CA ALA A 75 -8.78 -17.82 -6.15
C ALA A 75 -8.04 -19.17 -6.06
N ASN A 76 -7.59 -19.56 -4.87
CA ASN A 76 -6.95 -20.86 -4.61
C ASN A 76 -7.90 -22.06 -4.74
N TYR A 77 -9.18 -21.90 -4.39
CA TYR A 77 -10.18 -22.94 -4.56
C TYR A 77 -10.53 -23.15 -6.04
N ASN A 78 -10.77 -22.06 -6.76
CA ASN A 78 -11.21 -22.10 -8.16
C ASN A 78 -10.10 -22.49 -9.15
N SER A 79 -8.84 -22.29 -8.79
CA SER A 79 -7.69 -22.61 -9.63
C SER A 79 -7.40 -24.13 -9.70
N GLY A 80 -8.07 -24.93 -8.87
CA GLY A 80 -8.07 -26.39 -8.94
C GLY A 80 -6.75 -27.03 -8.53
N SER A 81 -6.70 -28.37 -8.47
CA SER A 81 -5.52 -29.11 -7.99
C SER A 81 -4.33 -29.10 -8.96
N LEU A 82 -4.54 -28.73 -10.22
CA LEU A 82 -3.49 -28.75 -11.26
C LEU A 82 -2.67 -27.47 -11.32
N THR A 83 -3.17 -26.35 -10.78
CA THR A 83 -2.41 -25.10 -10.75
C THR A 83 -1.86 -24.85 -9.35
N LYS A 84 -0.68 -24.24 -9.28
CA LYS A 84 -0.04 -23.92 -7.99
C LYS A 84 -0.89 -22.89 -7.26
N LYS A 85 -1.16 -23.14 -5.97
CA LYS A 85 -1.84 -22.17 -5.11
C LYS A 85 -1.07 -20.86 -5.05
N PHE A 86 -1.78 -19.75 -5.09
CA PHE A 86 -1.30 -18.41 -4.85
C PHE A 86 -0.94 -18.27 -3.37
N GLY A 87 0.36 -18.24 -3.10
CA GLY A 87 0.96 -18.11 -1.79
C GLY A 87 2.44 -17.75 -1.92
N ILE A 88 3.16 -17.71 -0.79
CA ILE A 88 4.58 -17.32 -0.75
C ILE A 88 5.42 -18.16 -1.73
N GLU A 89 5.13 -19.45 -1.83
CA GLU A 89 5.85 -20.35 -2.73
C GLU A 89 5.65 -20.04 -4.22
N SER A 90 4.56 -19.36 -4.59
CA SER A 90 4.24 -19.01 -5.98
C SER A 90 4.82 -17.66 -6.42
N ILE A 91 5.45 -16.93 -5.49
CA ILE A 91 6.04 -15.63 -5.76
C ILE A 91 7.30 -15.80 -6.60
N ASP A 92 7.45 -14.96 -7.62
CA ASP A 92 8.67 -14.85 -8.40
C ASP A 92 9.75 -14.16 -7.57
N MET A 93 10.80 -14.91 -7.23
CA MET A 93 11.92 -14.46 -6.40
C MET A 93 12.99 -13.70 -7.19
N ARG A 94 12.77 -13.45 -8.49
CA ARG A 94 13.65 -12.60 -9.29
C ARG A 94 13.63 -11.15 -8.78
N GLU A 95 14.63 -10.37 -9.16
CA GLU A 95 14.73 -8.97 -8.78
C GLU A 95 13.64 -8.12 -9.45
N HIS A 96 12.78 -7.52 -8.62
CA HIS A 96 11.72 -6.61 -9.06
C HIS A 96 11.80 -5.32 -8.25
N LEU A 97 11.50 -4.19 -8.89
CA LEU A 97 11.33 -2.92 -8.18
C LEU A 97 9.99 -2.90 -7.46
N ALA A 98 9.93 -2.25 -6.30
CA ALA A 98 8.67 -2.05 -5.59
C ALA A 98 7.70 -1.21 -6.44
N ASN A 99 6.47 -1.69 -6.62
CA ASN A 99 5.43 -0.97 -7.35
C ASN A 99 4.73 0.10 -6.51
N LYS A 100 4.86 0.01 -5.19
CA LYS A 100 4.23 0.91 -4.22
C LYS A 100 5.26 1.28 -3.18
N ILE A 101 5.42 2.57 -2.94
CA ILE A 101 6.34 3.11 -1.95
C ILE A 101 5.55 4.04 -1.05
N VAL A 102 5.89 4.03 0.23
CA VAL A 102 5.37 4.97 1.22
C VAL A 102 6.34 6.14 1.29
N GLU A 103 5.84 7.33 1.00
CA GLU A 103 6.61 8.57 1.10
C GLU A 103 6.13 9.35 2.33
N VAL A 104 7.07 9.74 3.19
CA VAL A 104 6.80 10.55 4.37
C VAL A 104 7.14 12.00 4.04
N LYS A 105 6.13 12.86 3.95
CA LYS A 105 6.27 14.31 3.73
C LYS A 105 5.86 15.05 4.99
N GLY A 106 6.79 15.14 5.94
CA GLY A 106 6.51 15.74 7.24
C GLY A 106 5.46 14.92 8.00
N LYS A 107 4.27 15.49 8.21
CA LYS A 107 3.13 14.80 8.84
C LYS A 107 2.36 13.86 7.90
N ASP A 108 2.41 14.11 6.59
CA ASP A 108 1.62 13.34 5.64
C ASP A 108 2.36 12.08 5.19
N ILE A 109 1.73 10.93 5.40
CA ILE A 109 2.22 9.64 4.91
C ILE A 109 1.36 9.24 3.71
N VAL A 110 1.96 9.17 2.52
CA VAL A 110 1.22 8.93 1.26
C VAL A 110 1.73 7.68 0.56
N LEU A 111 0.80 6.84 0.10
CA LEU A 111 1.10 5.69 -0.76
C LEU A 111 1.24 6.14 -2.22
N LYS A 112 2.48 6.15 -2.75
CA LYS A 112 2.76 6.48 -4.15
C LYS A 112 2.91 5.19 -4.97
N ASN A 113 2.23 5.12 -6.11
CA ASN A 113 2.51 4.10 -7.11
C ASN A 113 3.78 4.48 -7.86
N VAL A 114 4.73 3.56 -7.93
CA VAL A 114 5.97 3.75 -8.69
C VAL A 114 5.64 3.62 -10.17
N THR A 115 5.70 4.73 -10.89
CA THR A 115 5.61 4.73 -12.36
C THR A 115 7.01 4.68 -12.95
N LYS A 116 7.10 4.33 -14.24
CA LYS A 116 8.38 4.34 -14.99
C LYS A 116 9.08 5.70 -14.91
N GLU A 117 8.33 6.79 -14.80
CA GLU A 117 8.82 8.16 -14.64
C GLU A 117 9.46 8.38 -13.26
N THR A 118 8.86 7.84 -12.19
CA THR A 118 9.43 7.93 -10.82
C THR A 118 10.78 7.21 -10.72
N ILE A 119 10.98 6.14 -11.49
CA ILE A 119 12.25 5.39 -11.54
C ILE A 119 13.33 6.19 -12.29
N GLN A 120 12.96 6.93 -13.33
CA GLN A 120 13.91 7.78 -14.04
C GLN A 120 14.38 8.97 -13.17
N GLU A 121 13.50 9.51 -12.34
CA GLU A 121 13.84 10.55 -11.36
C GLU A 121 14.79 10.02 -10.27
N THR A 122 14.51 8.85 -9.68
CA THR A 122 15.40 8.26 -8.67
C THR A 122 16.74 7.80 -9.24
N LYS A 123 16.78 7.31 -10.48
CA LYS A 123 18.05 6.99 -11.19
C LYS A 123 18.90 8.24 -11.46
N LYS A 124 18.28 9.38 -11.78
CA LYS A 124 19.01 10.65 -11.95
C LYS A 124 19.63 11.12 -10.64
N THR A 125 18.89 11.06 -9.53
CA THR A 125 19.40 11.48 -8.21
C THR A 125 20.53 10.56 -7.71
N TYR A 126 20.44 9.25 -7.96
CA TYR A 126 21.47 8.28 -7.57
C TYR A 126 22.76 8.39 -8.40
N ASN A 127 22.64 8.69 -9.70
CA ASN A 127 23.81 8.89 -10.56
C ASN A 127 24.56 10.20 -10.27
N THR A 128 23.88 11.24 -9.78
CA THR A 128 24.55 12.47 -9.32
C THR A 128 25.38 12.23 -8.06
N MET A 129 25.02 11.26 -7.22
CA MET A 129 25.80 10.89 -6.02
C MET A 129 26.98 9.94 -6.31
N LYS A 130 26.92 9.14 -7.39
CA LYS A 130 28.04 8.27 -7.80
C LYS A 130 29.09 8.95 -8.69
N ALA A 131 28.80 10.14 -9.22
CA ALA A 131 29.70 10.88 -10.11
C ALA A 131 30.88 11.57 -9.37
N ASP A 132 30.83 11.69 -8.04
CA ASP A 132 31.90 12.31 -7.25
C ASP A 132 32.98 11.33 -6.76
N GLU A 133 32.87 10.02 -7.06
CA GLU A 133 33.79 9.00 -6.49
C GLU A 133 34.47 8.05 -7.51
N SER A 134 34.42 8.34 -8.81
CA SER A 134 35.14 7.52 -9.80
C SER A 134 35.82 8.34 -10.88
N ASN A 135 36.90 9.01 -10.50
CA ASN A 135 37.86 9.57 -11.44
C ASN A 135 39.26 9.04 -11.14
N ASN A 136 39.56 7.82 -11.60
CA ASN A 136 40.90 7.50 -12.11
C ASN A 136 41.01 6.17 -12.86
N GLU A 137 41.87 6.23 -13.90
CA GLU A 137 42.56 5.16 -14.63
C GLU A 137 41.86 4.42 -15.80
N ASN A 138 42.04 4.99 -17.00
CA ASN A 138 42.76 4.42 -18.15
C ASN A 138 42.70 2.90 -18.42
N GLY A 139 42.26 2.51 -19.63
CA GLY A 139 42.79 1.27 -20.25
C GLY A 139 42.03 0.66 -21.44
N LEU A 140 42.48 1.01 -22.66
CA LEU A 140 42.64 0.10 -23.83
C LEU A 140 41.43 -0.33 -24.72
N ARG A 141 41.32 0.42 -25.83
CA ARG A 141 41.37 -0.01 -27.25
C ARG A 141 40.35 -1.04 -27.81
N ASN A 142 39.44 -0.47 -28.60
CA ASN A 142 38.79 -0.98 -29.81
C ASN A 142 39.46 -2.18 -30.53
N ARG A 143 38.66 -3.21 -30.83
CA ARG A 143 38.91 -4.10 -31.98
C ARG A 143 37.60 -4.47 -32.69
N ASN A 144 37.41 -3.87 -33.86
CA ASN A 144 36.43 -4.23 -34.88
C ASN A 144 36.43 -5.73 -35.20
N GLN A 145 35.28 -6.40 -35.15
CA GLN A 145 34.91 -7.43 -36.14
C GLN A 145 33.40 -7.42 -36.42
N ASN A 146 33.09 -7.34 -37.72
CA ASN A 146 31.76 -7.25 -38.31
C ASN A 146 31.03 -8.62 -38.32
N ILE A 147 29.84 -8.63 -37.75
CA ILE A 147 28.54 -9.11 -38.28
C ILE A 147 28.56 -10.36 -39.18
N LYS A 148 27.97 -11.47 -38.68
CA LYS A 148 26.97 -12.26 -39.42
C LYS A 148 25.83 -12.70 -38.51
N SER A 149 24.63 -12.52 -39.04
CA SER A 149 23.31 -12.56 -38.43
C SER A 149 22.83 -13.94 -38.00
N SER A 150 22.46 -14.06 -36.73
CA SER A 150 21.38 -14.92 -36.27
C SER A 150 20.71 -14.18 -35.11
N LYS A 151 19.46 -13.72 -35.26
CA LYS A 151 18.70 -13.11 -34.16
C LYS A 151 18.60 -14.12 -33.00
N PRO A 152 19.22 -13.90 -31.83
CA PRO A 152 18.65 -14.39 -30.59
C PRO A 152 17.63 -13.33 -30.15
N LYS A 153 16.48 -13.75 -29.63
CA LYS A 153 15.65 -12.83 -28.84
C LYS A 153 16.55 -12.37 -27.69
N ALA A 154 16.99 -11.11 -27.76
CA ALA A 154 17.77 -10.48 -26.72
C ALA A 154 16.99 -10.61 -25.42
N PHE A 155 17.47 -11.51 -24.57
CA PHE A 155 17.40 -11.29 -23.14
C PHE A 155 18.25 -10.03 -22.94
N GLU A 156 17.57 -8.88 -22.85
CA GLU A 156 18.19 -7.66 -22.37
C GLU A 156 18.56 -7.93 -20.91
N GLU A 157 19.76 -8.48 -20.75
CA GLU A 157 20.59 -8.34 -19.57
C GLU A 157 20.76 -6.82 -19.38
N SER A 158 19.81 -6.25 -18.66
CA SER A 158 19.80 -4.84 -18.32
C SER A 158 20.55 -4.69 -17.01
N GLU A 159 21.71 -4.06 -17.15
CA GLU A 159 22.49 -3.35 -16.15
C GLU A 159 21.65 -2.96 -14.91
N GLU A 160 22.09 -3.44 -13.74
CA GLU A 160 21.79 -2.95 -12.39
C GLU A 160 20.56 -2.03 -12.27
N GLY A 161 19.37 -2.62 -12.31
CA GLY A 161 18.13 -1.90 -12.06
C GLY A 161 16.91 -2.73 -12.42
N GLY A 162 16.31 -3.37 -11.42
CA GLY A 162 15.18 -4.28 -11.59
C GLY A 162 14.05 -3.76 -12.50
N ILE A 163 13.32 -4.69 -13.09
CA ILE A 163 12.24 -4.37 -14.04
C ILE A 163 10.99 -3.94 -13.26
N LEU A 164 10.39 -2.80 -13.62
CA LEU A 164 9.07 -2.43 -13.12
C LEU A 164 8.01 -3.25 -13.87
N ARG A 165 7.52 -4.30 -13.22
CA ARG A 165 6.44 -5.17 -13.72
C ARG A 165 5.29 -5.16 -12.72
N ASP A 166 4.06 -5.22 -13.21
CA ASP A 166 2.91 -5.44 -12.31
C ASP A 166 3.02 -6.84 -11.68
N PRO A 167 3.08 -6.95 -10.34
CA PRO A 167 3.26 -8.21 -9.65
C PRO A 167 2.15 -9.21 -9.94
N ILE A 168 0.95 -8.75 -10.32
CA ILE A 168 -0.16 -9.67 -10.63
C ILE A 168 0.17 -10.56 -11.84
N HIS A 169 0.99 -10.07 -12.78
CA HIS A 169 1.36 -10.80 -13.99
C HIS A 169 2.45 -11.84 -13.78
N GLN A 170 2.99 -11.99 -12.57
CA GLN A 170 3.90 -13.09 -12.25
C GLN A 170 3.16 -14.45 -12.28
N PHE A 171 1.83 -14.44 -12.08
CA PHE A 171 0.97 -15.63 -12.08
C PHE A 171 0.47 -16.04 -13.48
N GLY A 172 1.10 -15.53 -14.54
CA GLY A 172 0.76 -15.85 -15.94
C GLY A 172 -0.13 -14.80 -16.62
N GLY A 173 -0.49 -15.07 -17.88
CA GLY A 173 -1.26 -14.13 -18.72
C GLY A 173 -2.74 -14.03 -18.35
N LEU A 174 -3.34 -15.09 -17.81
CA LEU A 174 -4.76 -15.14 -17.42
C LEU A 174 -4.88 -15.26 -15.90
N VAL A 175 -4.87 -14.10 -15.22
CA VAL A 175 -5.01 -14.01 -13.77
C VAL A 175 -6.50 -14.12 -13.38
N PRO A 176 -6.88 -15.02 -12.46
CA PRO A 176 -8.26 -15.12 -11.98
C PRO A 176 -8.79 -13.80 -11.42
N TYR A 177 -10.05 -13.50 -11.69
CA TYR A 177 -10.72 -12.29 -11.22
C TYR A 177 -10.62 -12.13 -9.69
N GLN A 178 -10.82 -13.21 -8.94
CA GLN A 178 -10.76 -13.20 -7.48
C GLN A 178 -9.36 -12.81 -6.97
N LEU A 179 -8.29 -13.16 -7.70
CA LEU A 179 -6.94 -12.75 -7.31
C LEU A 179 -6.72 -11.25 -7.53
N ARG A 180 -7.29 -10.67 -8.60
CA ARG A 180 -7.29 -9.22 -8.82
C ARG A 180 -8.10 -8.47 -7.75
N GLN A 181 -9.24 -9.04 -7.34
CA GLN A 181 -10.04 -8.50 -6.24
C GLN A 181 -9.29 -8.55 -4.91
N SER A 182 -8.64 -9.69 -4.62
CA SER A 182 -7.78 -9.84 -3.45
C SER A 182 -6.69 -8.77 -3.39
N GLN A 183 -5.97 -8.56 -4.50
CA GLN A 183 -4.98 -7.48 -4.62
C GLN A 183 -5.59 -6.10 -4.32
N THR A 184 -6.78 -5.82 -4.86
CA THR A 184 -7.48 -4.55 -4.64
C THR A 184 -7.79 -4.31 -3.17
N TYR A 185 -8.32 -5.32 -2.47
CA TYR A 185 -8.64 -5.24 -1.05
C TYR A 185 -7.39 -5.08 -0.18
N PHE A 186 -6.30 -5.80 -0.47
CA PHE A 186 -5.03 -5.61 0.24
C PHE A 186 -4.45 -4.21 0.03
N ILE A 187 -4.60 -3.64 -1.16
CA ILE A 187 -4.18 -2.25 -1.42
C ILE A 187 -5.01 -1.26 -0.62
N LYS A 188 -6.33 -1.48 -0.50
CA LYS A 188 -7.19 -0.65 0.36
C LYS A 188 -6.79 -0.76 1.83
N GLY A 189 -6.62 -1.98 2.35
CA GLY A 189 -6.17 -2.20 3.73
C GLY A 189 -4.80 -1.57 4.01
N LEU A 190 -3.88 -1.57 3.04
CA LEU A 190 -2.60 -0.87 3.17
C LEU A 190 -2.76 0.65 3.28
N LYS A 191 -3.70 1.26 2.52
CA LYS A 191 -4.01 2.69 2.65
C LYS A 191 -4.62 3.01 4.01
N ASP A 192 -5.47 2.13 4.54
CA ASP A 192 -6.05 2.29 5.87
C ASP A 192 -4.96 2.19 6.94
N ALA A 193 -4.04 1.24 6.82
CA ALA A 193 -2.88 1.11 7.72
C ALA A 193 -1.99 2.36 7.71
N ILE A 194 -1.80 3.00 6.55
CA ILE A 194 -1.06 4.26 6.45
C ILE A 194 -1.80 5.38 7.18
N SER A 195 -3.11 5.51 6.95
CA SER A 195 -3.96 6.49 7.64
C SER A 195 -3.95 6.26 9.16
N LEU A 196 -3.90 5.01 9.60
CA LEU A 196 -3.81 4.62 11.00
C LEU A 196 -2.50 5.07 11.64
N VAL A 197 -1.37 4.89 10.94
CA VAL A 197 -0.06 5.35 11.42
C VAL A 197 -0.02 6.88 11.51
N ALA A 198 -0.58 7.59 10.54
CA ALA A 198 -0.70 9.04 10.59
C ALA A 198 -1.53 9.50 11.81
N LEU A 199 -2.70 8.90 12.01
CA LEU A 199 -3.56 9.20 13.17
C LEU A 199 -2.87 8.92 14.50
N ARG A 200 -2.11 7.83 14.59
CA ARG A 200 -1.32 7.51 15.78
C ARG A 200 -0.26 8.59 16.06
N SER A 201 0.38 9.12 15.01
CA SER A 201 1.32 10.23 15.16
C SER A 201 0.64 11.48 15.69
N ASP A 202 -0.59 11.79 15.24
CA ASP A 202 -1.35 12.94 15.74
C ASP A 202 -1.76 12.75 17.20
N ILE A 203 -2.22 11.56 17.59
CA ILE A 203 -2.52 11.22 18.99
C ILE A 203 -1.28 11.44 19.89
N GLN A 204 -0.10 10.99 19.44
CA GLN A 204 1.15 11.16 20.20
C GLN A 204 1.53 12.63 20.38
N LEU A 205 1.37 13.45 19.33
CA LEU A 205 1.63 14.89 19.41
C LEU A 205 0.65 15.57 20.37
N LEU A 206 -0.62 15.20 20.31
CA LEU A 206 -1.64 15.77 21.19
C LEU A 206 -1.40 15.41 22.67
N ILE A 207 -0.96 14.18 22.95
CA ILE A 207 -0.56 13.78 24.30
C ILE A 207 0.61 14.65 24.80
N GLN A 208 1.62 14.87 23.96
CA GLN A 208 2.75 15.74 24.30
C GLN A 208 2.31 17.19 24.58
N GLU A 209 1.38 17.73 23.79
CA GLU A 209 0.79 19.05 24.02
C GLU A 209 0.10 19.12 25.38
N ILE A 210 -0.74 18.14 25.71
CA ILE A 210 -1.44 18.07 27.01
C ILE A 210 -0.45 17.97 28.17
N GLU A 211 0.59 17.14 28.05
CA GLU A 211 1.64 17.02 29.07
C GLU A 211 2.38 18.34 29.27
N SER A 212 2.70 19.05 28.18
CA SER A 212 3.39 20.34 28.26
C SER A 212 2.54 21.41 28.96
N LEU A 213 1.23 21.46 28.67
CA LEU A 213 0.30 22.38 29.31
C LEU A 213 0.18 22.12 30.81
N ARG A 214 0.18 20.84 31.22
CA ARG A 214 0.17 20.44 32.62
C ARG A 214 1.45 20.78 33.39
N LEU A 215 2.57 20.98 32.71
CA LEU A 215 3.82 21.42 33.35
C LEU A 215 3.90 22.95 33.52
N THR A 216 3.06 23.71 32.81
CA THR A 216 3.02 25.18 32.88
C THR A 216 1.99 25.75 33.86
N ASP A 217 1.03 24.93 34.31
CA ASP A 217 0.09 25.22 35.41
C ASP A 217 0.70 24.84 36.78
#